data_AF-A0A2N0V852-F1
#
_entry.id   AF-A0A2N0V852-F1
#
_cell.length_a   1.000
_cell.length_b   1.000
_cell.length_c   1.000
_cell.angle_alpha   90.00
_cell.angle_beta   90.00
_cell.angle_gamma   90.00
#
_symmetry.space_group_name_H-M   'P 1'
#
loop_
_entity.id
_entity.type
_entity.pdbx_description
1 polymer ?
#
loop_
_entity_poly.entity_id
_entity_poly.type
_entity_poly.pdbx_seq_one_letter_code
_entity_poly.pdbx_strand_id
1 'polypeptide(L)'
;MVATGFGLIWLLATIEILPSEMEALGIFGSIIFSAFGLTELCYQTIEFIAEQLSHKSSYYWSAIALIAILIQYVRDDLTRYVVMASFLMIVRWILAGFAAARNYSQ
;
A
#
# COMPACT_ATOMS: atom_id res chain seq x y z
N MET A 1 4.70 -11.00 -5.21
CA MET A 1 5.93 -11.81 -5.09
C MET A 1 6.89 -11.26 -4.04
N VAL A 2 7.15 -9.94 -3.96
CA VAL A 2 8.12 -9.37 -2.99
C VAL A 2 7.67 -9.54 -1.52
N ALA A 3 6.42 -9.21 -1.17
CA ALA A 3 5.89 -9.40 0.19
C ALA A 3 6.00 -10.86 0.67
N THR A 4 5.63 -11.80 -0.21
CA THR A 4 5.75 -13.25 0.05
C THR A 4 7.21 -13.68 0.22
N GLY A 5 8.14 -13.07 -0.50
CA GLY A 5 9.58 -13.30 -0.36
C GLY A 5 10.12 -12.89 1.01
N PHE A 6 9.75 -11.70 1.50
CA PHE A 6 10.12 -11.28 2.85
C PHE A 6 9.42 -12.10 3.94
N GLY A 7 8.16 -12.50 3.71
CA GLY A 7 7.46 -13.46 4.59
C GLY A 7 8.16 -14.82 4.66
N LEU A 8 8.75 -15.28 3.55
CA LEU A 8 9.54 -16.51 3.52
C LEU A 8 10.87 -16.36 4.26
N ILE A 9 11.56 -15.22 4.09
CA ILE A 9 12.80 -14.90 4.83
C ILE A 9 12.52 -14.91 6.35
N TRP A 10 11.41 -14.31 6.77
CA TRP A 10 10.99 -14.36 8.16
C TRP A 10 10.76 -15.80 8.63
N LEU A 11 9.96 -16.58 7.91
CA LEU A 11 9.67 -17.97 8.27
C LEU A 11 10.94 -18.82 8.37
N LEU A 12 11.88 -18.66 7.43
CA LEU A 12 13.14 -19.38 7.39
C LEU A 12 14.10 -18.98 8.53
N ALA A 13 14.09 -17.71 8.94
CA ALA A 13 14.85 -17.26 10.11
C ALA A 13 14.24 -17.78 11.42
N THR A 14 12.91 -17.81 11.54
CA THR A 14 12.19 -18.34 12.72
C THR A 14 12.45 -19.83 12.96
N ILE A 15 12.64 -20.61 11.89
CA ILE A 15 12.98 -22.04 11.99
C ILE A 15 14.50 -22.30 12.01
N GLU A 16 15.30 -21.27 12.32
CA GLU A 16 16.77 -21.32 12.47
C GLU A 16 17.55 -21.78 11.22
N ILE A 17 16.92 -21.78 10.03
CA ILE A 17 17.61 -22.06 8.76
C ILE A 17 18.43 -20.85 8.30
N LEU A 18 17.97 -19.65 8.62
CA LEU A 18 18.65 -18.37 8.33
C LEU A 18 19.13 -17.70 9.63
N PRO A 19 20.17 -16.83 9.55
CA PRO A 19 20.62 -16.05 10.70
C PRO A 19 19.47 -15.23 11.31
N SER A 20 19.39 -15.18 12.64
CA SER A 20 18.37 -14.42 13.38
C SER A 20 18.38 -12.91 13.06
N GLU A 21 19.52 -12.37 12.62
CA GLU A 21 19.65 -11.00 12.10
C GLU A 21 18.75 -10.74 10.88
N MET A 22 18.43 -11.78 10.09
CA MET A 22 17.54 -11.70 8.94
C MET A 22 16.06 -11.77 9.31
N GLU A 23 15.73 -12.17 10.54
CA GLU A 23 14.35 -12.23 11.02
C GLU A 23 13.72 -10.84 11.04
N ALA A 24 14.44 -9.85 11.59
CA ALA A 24 13.99 -8.46 11.65
C ALA A 24 13.75 -7.87 10.24
N LEU A 25 14.62 -8.18 9.29
CA LEU A 25 14.50 -7.77 7.89
C LEU A 25 13.31 -8.45 7.20
N GLY A 26 13.09 -9.74 7.48
CA GLY A 26 11.94 -10.50 7.00
C GLY A 26 10.61 -9.93 7.51
N ILE A 27 10.49 -9.67 8.82
CA ILE A 27 9.27 -9.09 9.43
C ILE A 27 9.01 -7.70 8.86
N PHE A 28 10.02 -6.82 8.87
CA PHE A 28 9.89 -5.44 8.42
C PHE A 28 9.49 -5.37 6.94
N GLY A 29 10.18 -6.13 6.08
CA GLY A 29 9.85 -6.19 4.66
C GLY A 29 8.48 -6.80 4.41
N SER A 30 8.10 -7.85 5.13
CA SER A 30 6.79 -8.49 4.98
C SER A 30 5.66 -7.51 5.29
N ILE A 31 5.76 -6.78 6.41
CA ILE A 31 4.74 -5.81 6.82
C ILE A 31 4.63 -4.66 5.80
N ILE A 32 5.76 -4.06 5.42
CA ILE A 32 5.76 -2.91 4.51
C ILE A 32 5.25 -3.30 3.13
N PHE A 33 5.80 -4.36 2.52
CA PHE A 33 5.38 -4.77 1.19
C PHE A 33 3.95 -5.31 1.17
N SER A 34 3.45 -5.89 2.26
CA SER A 34 2.04 -6.27 2.38
C SER A 34 1.13 -5.03 2.45
N ALA A 35 1.53 -4.00 3.20
CA ALA A 35 0.78 -2.75 3.27
C ALA A 35 0.72 -2.04 1.90
N PHE A 36 1.84 -2.00 1.16
CA PHE A 36 1.87 -1.52 -0.22
C PHE A 36 1.02 -2.38 -1.16
N GLY A 37 1.08 -3.72 -1.02
CA GLY A 37 0.26 -4.63 -1.82
C GLY A 37 -1.23 -4.44 -1.59
N LEU A 38 -1.66 -4.26 -0.34
CA LEU A 38 -3.05 -3.97 0.00
C LEU A 38 -3.49 -2.62 -0.56
N THR A 39 -2.63 -1.61 -0.45
CA THR A 39 -2.87 -0.27 -1.02
C THR A 39 -3.07 -0.33 -2.53
N GLU A 40 -2.24 -1.09 -3.23
CA GLU A 40 -2.36 -1.30 -4.68
C GLU A 40 -3.67 -2.02 -5.04
N LEU A 41 -4.04 -3.04 -4.27
CA LEU A 41 -5.29 -3.78 -4.47
C LEU A 41 -6.52 -2.89 -4.29
N CYS A 42 -6.53 -2.03 -3.27
CA CYS A 42 -7.61 -1.07 -3.07
C CYS A 42 -7.73 -0.09 -4.24
N TYR A 43 -6.62 0.45 -4.72
CA TYR A 43 -6.61 1.33 -5.89
C TYR A 43 -7.16 0.63 -7.13
N GLN A 44 -6.65 -0.56 -7.47
CA GLN A 44 -7.10 -1.30 -8.66
C GLN A 44 -8.58 -1.66 -8.56
N THR A 45 -9.05 -1.99 -7.36
CA THR A 45 -10.46 -2.27 -7.10
C THR A 45 -11.33 -1.05 -7.39
N ILE A 46 -10.92 0.14 -6.95
CA ILE A 46 -11.66 1.39 -7.20
C ILE A 46 -11.70 1.73 -8.68
N GLU A 47 -10.56 1.63 -9.38
CA GLU A 47 -10.51 1.86 -10.82
C GLU A 47 -11.37 0.84 -11.59
N PHE A 48 -11.31 -0.45 -11.21
CA PHE A 48 -12.13 -1.49 -11.81
C PHE A 48 -13.63 -1.23 -11.62
N ILE A 49 -14.06 -0.88 -10.40
CA ILE A 49 -15.47 -0.56 -10.12
C ILE A 49 -15.90 0.68 -10.91
N ALA A 50 -15.06 1.71 -10.97
CA ALA A 50 -15.35 2.91 -11.73
C ALA A 50 -15.54 2.61 -13.23
N GLU A 51 -14.67 1.78 -13.80
CA GLU A 51 -14.76 1.33 -15.19
C GLU A 51 -16.02 0.50 -15.44
N GLN A 52 -16.32 -0.48 -14.59
CA GLN A 52 -17.55 -1.30 -14.69
C GLN A 52 -18.83 -0.47 -14.64
N LEU A 53 -18.84 0.59 -13.84
CA LEU A 53 -19.98 1.49 -13.68
C LEU A 53 -19.97 2.66 -14.68
N SER A 54 -19.00 2.72 -15.60
CA SER A 54 -18.82 3.85 -16.53
C SER A 54 -18.76 5.22 -15.81
N HIS A 55 -18.26 5.23 -14.58
CA HIS A 55 -18.09 6.42 -13.75
C HIS A 55 -16.63 6.88 -13.79
N LYS A 56 -16.41 8.18 -13.55
CA LYS A 56 -15.04 8.69 -13.35
C LYS A 56 -14.53 8.24 -11.98
N SER A 57 -13.38 7.55 -11.95
CA SER A 57 -12.76 7.08 -10.69
C SER A 57 -12.46 8.23 -9.72
N SER A 58 -12.21 9.42 -10.24
CA SER A 58 -12.04 10.67 -9.47
C SER A 58 -13.16 10.91 -8.45
N TYR A 59 -14.41 10.52 -8.72
CA TYR A 59 -15.52 10.67 -7.75
C TYR A 59 -15.38 9.75 -6.54
N TYR A 60 -14.86 8.54 -6.73
CA TYR A 60 -14.62 7.61 -5.62
C TYR A 60 -13.43 8.07 -4.78
N TRP A 61 -12.37 8.56 -5.43
CA TRP A 61 -11.20 9.11 -4.74
C TRP A 61 -11.53 10.34 -3.90
N SER A 62 -12.38 11.25 -4.40
CA SER A 62 -12.83 12.40 -3.62
C SER A 62 -13.72 12.00 -2.44
N ALA A 63 -14.60 11.02 -2.61
CA ALA A 63 -15.40 10.47 -1.51
C ALA A 63 -14.52 9.83 -0.42
N ILE A 64 -13.48 9.07 -0.80
CA ILE A 64 -12.52 8.48 0.14
C ILE A 64 -11.74 9.56 0.90
N ALA A 65 -11.30 10.62 0.21
CA ALA A 65 -10.63 11.74 0.85
C ALA A 65 -11.54 12.45 1.88
N LEU A 66 -12.82 12.63 1.54
CA LEU A 66 -13.80 13.22 2.46
C LEU A 66 -14.04 12.33 3.69
N ILE A 67 -14.18 11.01 3.49
CA ILE A 67 -14.29 10.04 4.59
C ILE A 67 -13.04 10.09 5.48
N ALA A 68 -11.84 10.16 4.89
CA ALA A 68 -10.59 10.27 5.64
C ALA A 68 -10.55 11.52 6.54
N ILE A 69 -10.97 12.68 6.02
CA ILE A 69 -11.07 13.93 6.78
C ILE A 69 -12.09 13.79 7.92
N LEU A 70 -13.26 13.20 7.66
CA LEU A 70 -14.28 12.97 8.69
C LEU A 70 -13.78 12.03 9.78
N ILE A 71 -13.06 10.96 9.44
CA ILE A 71 -12.48 10.06 10.43
C ILE A 71 -11.47 10.80 11.30
N GLN A 72 -10.60 11.62 10.72
CA GLN A 72 -9.64 12.42 11.48
C GLN A 72 -10.33 13.40 12.43
N TYR A 73 -11.44 14.00 11.99
CA TYR A 73 -12.20 14.94 12.81
C TYR A 73 -12.96 14.26 13.96
N VAL A 74 -13.51 13.07 13.74
CA VAL A 74 -14.40 12.39 14.72
C VAL A 74 -13.63 11.44 15.64
N ARG A 75 -12.52 10.84 15.16
CA ARG A 75 -11.80 9.77 15.87
C ARG A 75 -10.29 9.95 15.77
N ASP A 76 -9.74 10.68 16.74
CA ASP A 76 -8.29 10.88 16.86
C ASP A 76 -7.49 9.57 16.92
N ASP A 77 -8.03 8.51 17.54
CA ASP A 77 -7.38 7.20 17.60
C ASP A 77 -7.14 6.59 16.20
N LEU A 78 -8.00 6.91 15.23
CA LEU A 78 -7.92 6.42 13.87
C LEU A 78 -7.07 7.31 12.97
N THR A 79 -6.78 8.55 13.38
CA THR A 79 -5.99 9.52 12.63
C THR A 79 -4.64 8.94 12.21
N ARG A 80 -3.96 8.19 13.11
CA ARG A 80 -2.67 7.58 12.78
C ARG A 80 -2.75 6.58 11.64
N TYR A 81 -3.81 5.78 11.58
CA TYR A 81 -4.02 4.82 10.49
C TYR A 81 -4.39 5.50 9.18
N VAL A 82 -5.22 6.55 9.25
CA VAL A 82 -5.58 7.35 8.06
C VAL A 82 -4.35 8.03 7.47
N VAL A 83 -3.51 8.66 8.30
CA VAL A 83 -2.25 9.28 7.87
C VAL A 83 -1.32 8.26 7.22
N MET A 84 -1.17 7.07 7.82
CA MET A 84 -0.36 6.00 7.25
C MET A 84 -0.89 5.54 5.88
N ALA A 85 -2.20 5.34 5.74
CA ALA A 85 -2.82 4.96 4.48
C ALA A 85 -2.64 6.04 3.40
N SER A 86 -2.84 7.32 3.74
CA SER A 86 -2.58 8.44 2.83
C SER A 86 -1.12 8.51 2.40
N PHE A 87 -0.19 8.29 3.32
CA PHE A 87 1.24 8.25 3.01
C PHE A 87 1.57 7.13 2.01
N LEU A 88 1.07 5.91 2.22
CA LEU A 88 1.28 4.78 1.31
C LEU A 88 0.73 5.08 -0.10
N MET A 89 -0.43 5.71 -0.20
CA MET A 89 -1.02 6.14 -1.47
C MET A 89 -0.15 7.17 -2.21
N ILE A 90 0.41 8.14 -1.49
CA ILE A 90 1.33 9.15 -2.07
C ILE A 90 2.60 8.48 -2.57
N VAL A 91 3.22 7.61 -1.76
CA VAL A 91 4.44 6.91 -2.17
C VAL A 91 4.17 6.05 -3.40
N ARG A 92 3.05 5.33 -3.44
CA ARG A 92 2.62 4.58 -4.64
C ARG A 92 2.46 5.49 -5.86
N TRP A 93 1.84 6.65 -5.72
CA TRP A 93 1.65 7.59 -6.83
C TRP A 93 2.99 8.11 -7.38
N ILE A 94 3.92 8.44 -6.48
CA ILE A 94 5.29 8.84 -6.84
C ILE A 94 6.01 7.70 -7.59
N LEU A 95 5.97 6.47 -7.08
CA LEU A 95 6.60 5.31 -7.72
C LEU A 95 6.02 5.03 -9.11
N ALA A 96 4.69 5.10 -9.25
CA ALA A 96 4.02 4.95 -10.54
C ALA A 96 4.42 6.08 -11.51
N GLY A 97 4.52 7.32 -11.03
CA GLY A 97 4.97 8.47 -11.81
C GLY A 97 6.39 8.30 -12.35
N PHE A 98 7.33 7.82 -11.51
CA PHE A 98 8.69 7.51 -11.94
C PHE A 98 8.74 6.35 -12.96
N ALA A 99 7.95 5.30 -12.74
CA ALA A 99 7.87 4.17 -13.67
C ALA A 99 7.33 4.62 -15.04
N ALA A 100 6.29 5.46 -15.05
CA ALA A 100 5.75 6.03 -16.29
C ALA A 100 6.78 6.93 -16.99
N ALA A 101 7.44 7.84 -16.27
CA ALA A 101 8.45 8.74 -16.81
C ALA A 101 9.63 7.96 -17.46
N ARG A 102 10.05 6.86 -16.84
CA ARG A 102 11.07 5.96 -17.40
C ARG A 102 10.61 5.35 -18.73
N ASN A 103 9.37 4.89 -18.83
CA ASN A 103 8.84 4.29 -20.06
C ASN A 103 8.74 5.28 -21.22
N TYR A 104 8.55 6.58 -20.96
CA TYR A 104 8.57 7.63 -22.00
C TYR A 104 9.98 7.99 -22.49
N SER A 105 11.03 7.59 -21.77
CA SER A 105 12.43 7.88 -22.10
C SER A 105 13.14 6.79 -22.90
N GLN A 106 12.46 5.66 -23.17
CA GLN A 106 12.91 4.57 -24.03
C GLN A 106 12.18 4.60 -25.37
#